data_AF-A0A0C3JES7-F1
#
_entry.id   AF-A0A0C3JES7-F1
#
_cell.length_a   1.000
_cell.length_b   1.000
_cell.length_c   1.000
_cell.angle_alpha   90.00
_cell.angle_beta   90.00
_cell.angle_gamma   90.00
#
_symmetry.space_group_name_H-M   'P 1'
#
loop_
_entity.id
_entity.type
_entity.pdbx_description
1 polymer ?
#
loop_
_entity_poly.entity_id
_entity_poly.type
_entity_poly.pdbx_seq_one_letter_code
_entity_poly.pdbx_strand_id
1 'polypeptide(L)'
;MAGHAKSILSKKREKSRAQEEALKEVVALYTNELAKPEDEQRILQAVCADVQAKWWQQCRDVTVAVETVRCWAKGGRGHQEAGLESQGWLTLEEEELVVKYCLELTARGFPFNHRTLKYHVDSILQAHLGDAFPEAGVGTNWTNHFLSRHDDQLGRYWSSPLKAKHGHVDTITKQGIEPDCIWAADETGFQPGTGVKE
;
A
#
# COMPACT_ATOMS: atom_id res chain seq x y z
N MET A 1 8.53 12.94 -1.72
CA MET A 1 7.21 13.57 -1.96
C MET A 1 6.45 13.64 -0.64
N ALA A 2 6.71 14.68 0.16
CA ALA A 2 5.99 14.95 1.40
C ALA A 2 4.87 15.97 1.10
N GLY A 3 3.61 15.64 1.40
CA GLY A 3 2.54 16.64 1.20
C GLY A 3 1.09 16.16 1.20
N HIS A 4 0.79 14.86 1.13
CA HIS A 4 -0.60 14.40 1.21
C HIS A 4 -0.95 13.86 2.60
N ALA A 5 -2.08 14.35 3.14
CA ALA A 5 -2.65 13.82 4.36
C ALA A 5 -2.95 12.32 4.19
N LYS A 6 -2.47 11.50 5.12
CA LYS A 6 -2.73 10.06 5.12
C LYS A 6 -4.23 9.79 5.13
N SER A 7 -4.66 8.77 4.38
CA SER A 7 -6.04 8.30 4.39
C SER A 7 -6.44 7.85 5.81
N ILE A 8 -7.74 7.87 6.12
CA ILE A 8 -8.27 7.43 7.42
C ILE A 8 -7.86 5.98 7.71
N LEU A 9 -7.86 5.12 6.69
CA LEU A 9 -7.45 3.72 6.80
C LEU A 9 -5.97 3.58 7.12
N SER A 10 -5.10 4.35 6.45
CA SER A 10 -3.66 4.35 6.73
C SER A 10 -3.38 4.79 8.17
N LYS A 11 -4.02 5.88 8.65
CA LYS A 11 -3.93 6.31 10.05
C LYS A 11 -4.37 5.24 11.04
N LYS A 12 -5.49 4.54 10.75
CA LYS A 12 -6.01 3.46 11.59
C LYS A 12 -5.04 2.28 11.67
N ARG A 13 -4.39 1.93 10.55
CA ARG A 13 -3.38 0.86 10.51
C ARG A 13 -2.12 1.23 11.26
N GLU A 14 -1.64 2.46 11.12
CA GLU A 14 -0.49 2.94 11.89
C GLU A 14 -0.75 2.88 13.39
N LYS A 15 -1.93 3.33 13.83
CA LYS A 15 -2.34 3.20 15.23
C LYS A 15 -2.39 1.73 15.67
N SER A 16 -2.97 0.86 14.85
CA SER A 16 -3.07 -0.56 15.17
C SER A 16 -1.72 -1.27 15.16
N ARG A 17 -0.78 -0.90 14.29
CA ARG A 17 0.58 -1.43 14.24
C ARG A 17 1.37 -1.01 15.49
N ALA A 18 1.29 0.27 15.84
CA ALA A 18 1.87 0.79 17.09
C ALA A 18 1.31 0.07 18.32
N GLN A 19 0.01 -0.22 18.31
CA GLN A 19 -0.65 -0.97 19.39
C GLN A 19 -0.13 -2.41 19.51
N GLU A 20 0.07 -3.12 18.39
CA GLU A 20 0.64 -4.48 18.40
C GLU A 20 2.13 -4.50 18.76
N GLU A 21 2.91 -3.53 18.28
CA GLU A 21 4.33 -3.38 18.66
C GLU A 21 4.48 -3.19 20.18
N ALA A 22 3.66 -2.32 20.78
CA ALA A 22 3.66 -2.12 22.21
C ALA A 22 3.25 -3.39 22.97
N LEU A 23 2.23 -4.11 22.50
CA LEU A 23 1.81 -5.38 23.13
C LEU A 23 2.93 -6.43 23.07
N LYS A 24 3.63 -6.55 21.93
CA LYS A 24 4.80 -7.44 21.78
C LYS A 24 5.91 -7.08 22.77
N GLU A 25 6.19 -5.79 22.93
CA GLU A 25 7.17 -5.31 23.91
C GLU A 25 6.77 -5.67 25.35
N VAL A 26 5.50 -5.46 25.74
CA VAL A 26 5.03 -5.82 27.09
C VAL A 26 5.13 -7.33 27.32
N VAL A 27 4.71 -8.15 26.36
CA VAL A 27 4.78 -9.61 26.49
C VAL A 27 6.22 -10.09 26.60
N ALA A 28 7.15 -9.50 25.83
CA ALA A 28 8.58 -9.81 25.94
C ALA A 28 9.16 -9.43 27.31
N LEU A 29 8.81 -8.24 27.84
CA LEU A 29 9.23 -7.85 29.17
C LEU A 29 8.62 -8.74 30.26
N TYR A 30 7.33 -9.06 30.15
CA TYR A 30 6.65 -9.90 31.12
C TYR A 30 7.18 -11.34 31.14
N THR A 31 7.46 -11.92 29.98
CA THR A 31 8.08 -13.25 29.89
C THR A 31 9.49 -13.27 30.50
N ASN A 32 10.27 -12.19 30.33
CA ASN A 32 11.56 -12.04 30.99
C ASN A 32 11.43 -11.84 32.52
N GLU A 33 10.40 -11.13 33.00
CA GLU A 33 10.11 -11.00 34.44
C GLU A 33 9.67 -12.33 35.05
N LEU A 34 8.89 -13.15 34.35
CA LEU A 34 8.49 -14.48 34.82
C LEU A 34 9.67 -15.46 34.98
N ALA A 35 10.79 -15.23 34.30
CA ALA A 35 12.00 -16.04 34.44
C ALA A 35 12.80 -15.70 35.70
N LYS A 36 12.47 -14.60 36.41
CA LYS A 36 13.13 -14.19 37.66
C LYS A 36 12.54 -14.92 38.86
N PRO A 37 13.29 -15.05 39.97
CA PRO A 37 12.74 -15.56 41.23
C PRO A 37 11.55 -14.71 41.69
N GLU A 38 10.56 -15.36 42.31
CA GLU A 38 9.24 -14.80 42.67
C GLU A 38 9.34 -13.49 43.47
N ASP A 39 10.38 -13.35 44.30
CA ASP A 39 10.65 -12.18 45.14
C ASP A 39 11.09 -10.92 44.36
N GLU A 40 11.57 -11.08 43.11
CA GLU A 40 12.03 -9.98 42.25
C GLU A 40 11.06 -9.69 41.09
N GLN A 41 9.97 -10.46 40.98
CA GLN A 41 9.04 -10.34 39.86
C GLN A 41 8.22 -9.05 39.95
N ARG A 42 8.27 -8.24 38.90
CA ARG A 42 7.38 -7.09 38.77
C ARG A 42 5.96 -7.55 38.47
N ILE A 43 4.99 -6.93 39.14
CA ILE A 43 3.57 -7.13 38.86
C ILE A 43 3.29 -6.70 37.42
N LEU A 44 2.52 -7.51 36.68
CA LEU A 44 2.16 -7.26 35.27
C LEU A 44 1.62 -5.83 35.02
N GLN A 45 0.86 -5.28 35.97
CA GLN A 45 0.34 -3.91 35.90
C GLN A 45 1.45 -2.85 35.87
N ALA A 46 2.52 -3.03 36.64
CA ALA A 46 3.66 -2.12 36.66
C ALA A 46 4.39 -2.15 35.31
N VAL A 47 4.62 -3.35 34.75
CA VAL A 47 5.25 -3.50 33.42
C VAL A 47 4.39 -2.87 32.32
N CYS A 48 3.06 -3.05 32.38
CA CYS A 48 2.14 -2.41 31.43
C CYS A 48 2.19 -0.88 31.54
N ALA A 49 2.20 -0.34 32.76
CA ALA A 49 2.25 1.11 33.01
C ALA A 49 3.58 1.72 32.53
N ASP A 50 4.71 1.06 32.78
CA ASP A 50 6.04 1.49 32.34
C ASP A 50 6.12 1.59 30.81
N VAL A 51 5.64 0.57 30.09
CA VAL A 51 5.61 0.59 28.63
C VAL A 51 4.61 1.63 28.13
N GLN A 52 3.42 1.72 28.70
CA GLN A 52 2.45 2.74 28.30
C GLN A 52 3.00 4.16 28.48
N ALA A 53 3.71 4.43 29.59
CA ALA A 53 4.39 5.70 29.81
C ALA A 53 5.48 5.97 28.77
N LYS A 54 6.28 4.96 28.42
CA LYS A 54 7.30 5.05 27.35
C LYS A 54 6.69 5.40 26.00
N TRP A 55 5.56 4.79 25.64
CA TRP A 55 4.88 5.04 24.36
C TRP A 55 4.19 6.42 24.32
N TRP A 56 3.67 6.89 25.45
CA TRP A 56 3.18 8.26 25.59
C TRP A 56 4.27 9.32 25.43
N GLN A 57 5.48 9.07 25.94
CA GLN A 57 6.63 9.95 25.70
C GLN A 57 7.00 10.05 24.21
N GLN A 58 6.72 9.00 23.44
CA GLN A 58 6.93 8.96 21.99
C GLN A 58 5.75 9.54 21.18
N CYS A 59 4.80 10.22 21.84
CA CYS A 59 3.58 10.78 21.24
C CYS A 59 2.70 9.75 20.52
N ARG A 60 2.76 8.47 20.91
CA ARG A 60 1.90 7.42 20.37
C ARG A 60 0.79 7.09 21.37
N ASP A 61 -0.45 7.33 20.96
CA ASP A 61 -1.64 6.99 21.75
C ASP A 61 -1.91 5.48 21.67
N VAL A 62 -1.41 4.75 22.67
CA VAL A 62 -1.50 3.30 22.79
C VAL A 62 -2.10 2.96 24.16
N THR A 63 -3.09 2.05 24.16
CA THR A 63 -3.77 1.61 25.37
C THR A 63 -3.44 0.15 25.65
N VAL A 64 -2.59 -0.12 26.63
CA VAL A 64 -2.23 -1.51 26.98
C VAL A 64 -3.18 -2.03 28.05
N ALA A 65 -4.14 -2.88 27.66
CA ALA A 65 -5.00 -3.58 28.61
C ALA A 65 -4.32 -4.83 29.16
N VAL A 66 -4.32 -4.98 30.49
CA VAL A 66 -3.67 -6.09 31.22
C VAL A 66 -4.21 -7.45 30.80
N GLU A 67 -5.51 -7.54 30.54
CA GLU A 67 -6.19 -8.77 30.09
C GLU A 67 -5.73 -9.22 28.71
N THR A 68 -5.55 -8.27 27.79
CA THR A 68 -5.03 -8.52 26.44
C THR A 68 -3.62 -9.08 26.52
N VAL A 69 -2.76 -8.51 27.37
CA VAL A 69 -1.38 -9.01 27.58
C VAL A 69 -1.39 -10.43 28.16
N ARG A 70 -2.26 -10.72 29.12
CA ARG A 70 -2.42 -12.10 29.65
C ARG A 70 -2.87 -13.09 28.57
N CYS A 71 -3.79 -12.69 27.68
CA CYS A 71 -4.21 -13.53 26.58
C CYS A 71 -3.06 -13.80 25.62
N TRP A 72 -2.27 -12.78 25.28
CA TRP A 72 -1.10 -12.92 24.41
C TRP A 72 0.01 -13.77 25.03
N ALA A 73 0.28 -13.60 26.32
CA ALA A 73 1.25 -14.42 27.05
C ALA A 73 0.88 -15.92 27.08
N LYS A 74 -0.41 -16.24 26.98
CA LYS A 74 -0.93 -17.62 26.89
C LYS A 74 -0.96 -18.16 25.45
N GLY A 75 -0.43 -17.43 24.47
CA GLY A 75 -0.42 -17.83 23.06
C GLY A 75 -1.56 -17.23 22.22
N GLY A 76 -2.30 -16.25 22.75
CA GLY A 76 -3.23 -15.46 21.95
C GLY A 76 -2.50 -14.65 20.89
N ARG A 77 -3.06 -14.60 19.68
CA ARG A 77 -2.50 -13.83 18.56
C ARG A 77 -3.20 -12.49 18.38
N GLY A 78 -2.48 -11.54 17.79
CA GLY A 78 -3.05 -10.26 17.38
C GLY A 78 -4.13 -10.45 16.31
N HIS A 79 -5.12 -9.55 16.33
CA HIS A 79 -6.19 -9.59 15.34
C HIS A 79 -5.65 -9.41 13.92
N GLN A 80 -4.55 -8.67 13.73
CA GLN A 80 -3.94 -8.53 12.41
C GLN A 80 -3.26 -9.82 11.95
N GLU A 81 -2.50 -10.49 12.81
CA GLU A 81 -1.86 -11.78 12.49
C GLU A 81 -2.92 -12.85 12.18
N ALA A 82 -3.95 -12.98 13.01
CA ALA A 82 -5.03 -13.93 12.78
C ALA A 82 -5.84 -13.63 11.51
N GLY A 83 -6.09 -12.35 11.21
CA GLY A 83 -6.80 -11.93 10.00
C GLY A 83 -5.99 -12.15 8.71
N LEU A 84 -4.67 -11.97 8.77
CA LEU A 84 -3.79 -12.22 7.62
C LEU A 84 -3.79 -13.70 7.23
N GLU A 85 -3.65 -14.59 8.22
CA GLU A 85 -3.56 -16.03 8.00
C GLU A 85 -4.90 -16.67 7.64
N SER A 86 -6.01 -16.18 8.22
CA SER A 86 -7.30 -16.91 8.15
C SER A 86 -8.32 -16.34 7.15
N GLN A 87 -8.13 -15.11 6.64
CA GLN A 87 -9.17 -14.43 5.84
C GLN A 87 -8.71 -14.01 4.44
N GLY A 88 -7.47 -14.34 4.05
CA GLY A 88 -6.98 -14.11 2.69
C GLY A 88 -7.51 -15.17 1.72
N TRP A 89 -8.05 -14.75 0.57
CA TRP A 89 -8.31 -15.68 -0.54
C TRP A 89 -7.02 -16.24 -1.14
N LEU A 90 -5.94 -15.44 -1.11
CA LEU A 90 -4.62 -15.81 -1.60
C LEU A 90 -3.72 -16.21 -0.43
N THR A 91 -2.87 -17.19 -0.66
CA THR A 91 -1.72 -17.47 0.19
C THR A 91 -0.71 -16.32 0.12
N LEU A 92 0.17 -16.21 1.12
CA LEU A 92 1.21 -15.17 1.14
C LEU A 92 2.09 -15.23 -0.11
N GLU A 93 2.45 -16.43 -0.55
CA GLU A 93 3.27 -16.67 -1.74
C GLU A 93 2.58 -16.20 -3.03
N GLU A 94 1.30 -16.54 -3.20
CA GLU A 94 0.51 -16.08 -4.36
C GLU A 94 0.34 -14.56 -4.34
N GLU A 95 0.15 -13.97 -3.16
CA GLU A 95 0.01 -12.52 -3.01
C GLU A 95 1.29 -11.79 -3.45
N GLU A 96 2.47 -12.27 -3.04
CA GLU A 96 3.76 -11.74 -3.46
C GLU A 96 3.99 -11.85 -4.97
N LEU A 97 3.58 -12.97 -5.58
CA LEU A 97 3.66 -13.17 -7.03
C LEU A 97 2.78 -12.16 -7.78
N VAL A 98 1.56 -11.91 -7.29
CA VAL A 98 0.66 -10.91 -7.89
C VAL A 98 1.25 -9.51 -7.77
N VAL A 99 1.85 -9.15 -6.63
CA VAL A 99 2.54 -7.86 -6.46
C VAL A 99 3.71 -7.73 -7.42
N LYS A 100 4.57 -8.74 -7.53
CA LYS A 100 5.69 -8.75 -8.48
C LYS A 100 5.21 -8.57 -9.92
N TYR A 101 4.15 -9.27 -10.32
CA TYR A 101 3.57 -9.13 -11.64
C TYR A 101 3.02 -7.71 -11.90
N CYS A 102 2.39 -7.08 -10.91
CA CYS A 102 1.95 -5.69 -11.00
C CYS A 102 3.13 -4.73 -11.21
N LEU A 103 4.25 -4.94 -10.51
CA LEU A 103 5.46 -4.14 -10.65
C LEU A 103 6.08 -4.28 -12.04
N GLU A 104 6.19 -5.51 -12.54
CA GLU A 104 6.73 -5.79 -13.89
C GLU A 104 5.90 -5.10 -14.99
N LEU A 105 4.58 -5.15 -14.90
CA LEU A 105 3.70 -4.48 -15.86
C LEU A 105 3.75 -2.96 -15.76
N THR A 106 3.86 -2.44 -14.53
CA THR A 106 4.04 -1.01 -14.30
C THR A 106 5.37 -0.54 -14.92
N ALA A 107 6.45 -1.32 -14.80
CA ALA A 107 7.73 -1.02 -15.45
C ALA A 107 7.63 -0.98 -16.99
N ARG A 108 6.71 -1.74 -17.57
CA ARG A 108 6.41 -1.73 -19.02
C ARG A 108 5.45 -0.61 -19.43
N GLY A 109 4.96 0.21 -18.50
CA GLY A 109 4.04 1.32 -18.77
C GLY A 109 2.57 0.92 -18.85
N PHE A 110 2.21 -0.30 -18.46
CA PHE A 110 0.83 -0.79 -18.48
C PHE A 110 0.34 -1.08 -17.05
N PRO A 111 -0.02 -0.06 -16.26
CA PRO A 111 -0.56 -0.28 -14.93
C PRO A 111 -1.92 -0.98 -15.01
N PHE A 112 -2.22 -1.81 -14.02
CA PHE A 112 -3.52 -2.47 -13.94
C PHE A 112 -4.64 -1.53 -13.50
N ASN A 113 -5.79 -1.68 -14.16
CA ASN A 113 -7.06 -1.21 -13.63
C ASN A 113 -7.59 -2.18 -12.58
N HIS A 114 -8.39 -1.66 -11.63
CA HIS A 114 -9.04 -2.47 -10.60
C HIS A 114 -9.78 -3.70 -11.17
N ARG A 115 -10.47 -3.53 -12.31
CA ARG A 115 -11.19 -4.61 -12.99
C ARG A 115 -10.25 -5.70 -13.50
N THR A 116 -9.12 -5.32 -14.10
CA THR A 116 -8.15 -6.26 -14.68
C THR A 116 -7.41 -7.03 -13.59
N LEU A 117 -7.03 -6.34 -12.50
CA LEU A 117 -6.43 -6.99 -11.34
C LEU A 117 -7.39 -8.02 -10.72
N LYS A 118 -8.66 -7.66 -10.53
CA LYS A 118 -9.70 -8.59 -10.08
C LYS A 118 -9.78 -9.82 -11.00
N TYR A 119 -9.86 -9.61 -12.31
CA TYR A 119 -9.98 -10.71 -13.27
C TYR A 119 -8.81 -11.69 -13.19
N HIS A 120 -7.57 -11.20 -13.14
CA HIS A 120 -6.40 -12.08 -13.03
C HIS A 120 -6.41 -12.87 -11.71
N VAL A 121 -6.74 -12.23 -10.60
CA VAL A 121 -6.82 -12.91 -9.30
C VAL A 121 -7.95 -13.94 -9.27
N ASP A 122 -9.13 -13.60 -9.78
CA ASP A 122 -10.25 -14.53 -9.90
C ASP A 122 -9.88 -15.74 -10.77
N SER A 123 -9.13 -15.53 -11.86
CA SER A 123 -8.68 -16.64 -12.73
C SER A 123 -7.70 -17.58 -12.02
N ILE A 124 -6.81 -17.04 -11.18
CA ILE A 124 -5.87 -17.83 -10.38
C ILE A 124 -6.63 -18.61 -9.31
N LEU A 125 -7.55 -17.95 -8.60
CA LEU A 125 -8.35 -18.57 -7.56
C LEU A 125 -9.30 -19.63 -8.11
N GLN A 126 -9.92 -19.39 -9.26
CA GLN A 126 -10.75 -20.40 -9.95
C GLN A 126 -9.92 -21.62 -10.34
N ALA A 127 -8.68 -21.44 -10.80
CA ALA A 127 -7.80 -22.55 -11.14
C ALA A 127 -7.35 -23.35 -9.90
N HIS A 128 -7.17 -22.68 -8.76
CA HIS A 128 -6.71 -23.31 -7.52
C HIS A 128 -7.86 -23.99 -6.74
N LEU A 129 -8.97 -23.27 -6.53
CA LEU A 129 -10.08 -23.70 -5.68
C LEU A 129 -11.20 -24.41 -6.47
N GLY A 130 -11.25 -24.25 -7.79
CA GLY A 130 -12.28 -24.85 -8.65
C GLY A 130 -13.69 -24.46 -8.20
N ASP A 131 -14.53 -25.47 -7.97
CA ASP A 131 -15.95 -25.30 -7.59
C ASP A 131 -16.14 -24.75 -6.16
N ALA A 132 -15.09 -24.72 -5.33
CA ALA A 132 -15.15 -24.09 -4.01
C ALA A 132 -15.08 -22.56 -4.09
N PHE A 133 -14.71 -21.99 -5.24
CA PHE A 133 -14.64 -20.55 -5.43
C PHE A 133 -16.01 -19.97 -5.81
N PRO A 134 -16.44 -18.85 -5.19
CA PRO A 134 -17.71 -18.23 -5.55
C PRO A 134 -17.72 -17.73 -7.00
N GLU A 135 -18.81 -17.96 -7.74
CA GLU A 135 -18.98 -17.43 -9.12
C GLU A 135 -18.90 -15.89 -9.20
N ALA A 136 -19.19 -15.20 -8.09
CA ALA A 136 -19.08 -13.74 -7.99
C ALA A 136 -17.62 -13.22 -7.98
N GLY A 137 -16.65 -14.12 -7.79
CA GLY A 137 -15.24 -13.82 -7.64
C GLY A 137 -14.90 -13.13 -6.32
N VAL A 138 -13.72 -12.52 -6.24
CA VAL A 138 -13.32 -11.71 -5.09
C VAL A 138 -14.25 -10.50 -4.96
N GLY A 139 -14.59 -10.15 -3.72
CA GLY A 139 -15.51 -9.05 -3.43
C GLY A 139 -15.05 -7.71 -4.03
N THR A 140 -15.99 -6.80 -4.30
CA THR A 140 -15.73 -5.51 -4.97
C THR A 140 -14.66 -4.66 -4.27
N ASN A 141 -14.56 -4.76 -2.95
CA ASN A 141 -13.57 -4.03 -2.15
C ASN A 141 -12.21 -4.73 -2.05
N TRP A 142 -12.08 -5.97 -2.54
CA TRP A 142 -10.85 -6.75 -2.41
C TRP A 142 -9.64 -6.01 -3.01
N THR A 143 -9.78 -5.48 -4.23
CA THR A 143 -8.69 -4.72 -4.88
C THR A 143 -8.31 -3.46 -4.10
N ASN A 144 -9.27 -2.81 -3.44
CA ASN A 144 -8.99 -1.67 -2.57
C ASN A 144 -8.21 -2.10 -1.32
N HIS A 145 -8.57 -3.24 -0.72
CA HIS A 145 -7.87 -3.81 0.43
C HIS A 145 -6.46 -4.29 0.07
N PHE A 146 -6.30 -4.96 -1.08
CA PHE A 146 -5.02 -5.40 -1.63
C PHE A 146 -4.08 -4.22 -1.85
N LEU A 147 -4.51 -3.19 -2.59
CA LEU A 147 -3.72 -1.98 -2.80
C LEU A 147 -3.41 -1.23 -1.51
N SER A 148 -4.34 -1.26 -0.55
CA SER A 148 -4.05 -0.64 0.74
C SER A 148 -3.00 -1.44 1.50
N ARG A 149 -3.02 -2.78 1.46
CA ARG A 149 -2.06 -3.65 2.15
C ARG A 149 -0.64 -3.46 1.64
N HIS A 150 -0.51 -3.29 0.32
CA HIS A 150 0.77 -3.05 -0.37
C HIS A 150 0.96 -1.59 -0.75
N ASP A 151 0.55 -0.65 0.10
CA ASP A 151 0.64 0.79 -0.20
C ASP A 151 2.08 1.33 -0.22
N ASP A 152 3.01 0.56 0.36
CA ASP A 152 4.45 0.77 0.35
C ASP A 152 5.07 0.47 -1.02
N GLN A 153 4.51 -0.49 -1.76
CA GLN A 153 5.03 -0.94 -3.06
C GLN A 153 4.17 -0.49 -4.24
N LEU A 154 2.85 -0.40 -4.07
CA LEU A 154 1.88 -0.12 -5.13
C LEU A 154 1.16 1.20 -4.87
N GLY A 155 1.34 2.14 -5.79
CA GLY A 155 0.62 3.41 -5.80
C GLY A 155 -0.64 3.38 -6.67
N ARG A 156 -1.64 4.20 -6.32
CA ARG A 156 -2.76 4.49 -7.22
C ARG A 156 -2.39 5.68 -8.09
N TYR A 157 -2.34 5.47 -9.40
CA TYR A 157 -2.17 6.56 -10.36
C TYR A 157 -3.49 6.89 -11.04
N TRP A 158 -3.83 8.17 -11.07
CA TRP A 158 -4.88 8.68 -11.95
C TRP A 158 -4.19 9.39 -13.10
N SER A 159 -4.32 8.85 -14.31
CA SER A 159 -4.09 9.65 -15.50
C SER A 159 -5.17 10.74 -15.51
N SER A 160 -4.82 11.92 -15.03
CA SER A 160 -5.63 13.10 -15.32
C SER A 160 -5.59 13.23 -16.84
N PRO A 161 -6.74 13.30 -17.55
CA PRO A 161 -6.68 13.69 -18.95
C PRO A 161 -5.85 14.95 -19.00
N LEU A 162 -4.84 14.98 -19.88
CA LEU A 162 -4.08 16.20 -20.12
C LEU A 162 -5.17 17.23 -20.41
N LYS A 163 -5.42 18.15 -19.46
CA LYS A 163 -6.20 19.33 -19.81
C LYS A 163 -5.39 19.90 -20.95
N ALA A 164 -5.97 19.93 -22.15
CA ALA A 164 -5.41 20.58 -23.31
C ALA A 164 -5.32 22.08 -23.00
N LYS A 165 -4.44 22.45 -22.07
CA LYS A 165 -3.67 23.66 -22.17
C LYS A 165 -2.81 23.36 -23.39
N HIS A 166 -3.35 23.72 -24.55
CA HIS A 166 -2.59 24.00 -25.76
C HIS A 166 -1.21 24.46 -25.31
N GLY A 167 -0.16 23.78 -25.81
CA GLY A 167 1.22 24.18 -25.56
C GLY A 167 1.26 25.69 -25.68
N HIS A 168 1.60 26.36 -24.57
CA HIS A 168 1.40 27.78 -24.46
C HIS A 168 2.11 28.45 -25.63
N VAL A 169 1.33 29.27 -26.35
CA VAL A 169 1.66 30.03 -27.55
C VAL A 169 2.99 30.79 -27.45
N ASP A 170 3.52 30.97 -26.24
CA ASP A 170 4.81 31.60 -25.93
C ASP A 170 6.03 31.06 -26.67
N THR A 171 6.06 29.78 -27.05
CA THR A 171 7.22 29.23 -27.79
C THR A 171 7.17 29.61 -29.27
N ILE A 172 5.96 29.74 -29.83
CA ILE A 172 5.71 30.09 -31.25
C ILE A 172 6.06 31.56 -31.48
N THR A 173 5.66 32.45 -30.57
CA THR A 173 6.04 33.87 -30.63
C THR A 173 7.52 34.12 -30.39
N LYS A 174 8.18 33.32 -29.53
CA LYS A 174 9.63 33.45 -29.28
C LYS A 174 10.50 32.97 -30.44
N GLN A 175 10.02 32.03 -31.25
CA GLN A 175 10.79 31.48 -32.38
C GLN A 175 10.36 32.03 -33.74
N GLY A 176 9.40 32.96 -33.78
CA GLY A 176 8.99 33.63 -35.02
C GLY A 176 8.43 32.68 -36.07
N ILE A 177 7.77 31.60 -35.64
CA ILE A 177 7.22 30.60 -36.55
C ILE A 177 5.90 31.13 -37.09
N GLU A 178 5.83 31.30 -38.41
CA GLU A 178 4.66 31.81 -39.11
C GLU A 178 3.47 30.81 -38.95
N PRO A 179 2.22 31.29 -38.72
CA PRO A 179 1.08 30.43 -38.41
C PRO A 179 0.80 29.32 -39.46
N ASP A 180 1.15 29.57 -40.72
CA ASP A 180 0.97 28.60 -41.81
C ASP A 180 1.98 27.43 -41.75
N CYS A 181 3.06 27.55 -40.98
CA CYS A 181 4.04 26.49 -40.77
C CYS A 181 3.60 25.44 -39.73
N ILE A 182 2.50 25.67 -39.01
CA ILE A 182 2.01 24.79 -37.94
C ILE A 182 1.36 23.53 -38.51
N TRP A 183 0.74 23.64 -39.70
CA TRP A 183 0.05 22.51 -40.36
C TRP A 183 0.97 21.55 -41.10
N ALA A 184 2.23 21.93 -41.37
CA ALA A 184 3.16 21.09 -42.14
C ALA A 184 3.99 20.12 -41.26
N ALA A 185 3.87 20.18 -39.93
CA ALA A 185 4.77 19.47 -39.02
C ALA A 185 4.31 18.05 -38.64
N ASP A 186 3.02 17.71 -38.83
CA ASP A 186 2.50 16.41 -38.38
C ASP A 186 2.59 15.30 -39.44
N GLU A 187 2.64 15.63 -40.74
CA GLU A 187 2.57 14.60 -41.80
C GLU A 187 3.84 14.35 -42.64
N THR A 188 4.91 15.15 -42.59
CA THR A 188 6.15 14.80 -43.32
C THR A 188 7.41 15.32 -42.63
N GLY A 189 8.37 14.41 -42.40
CA GLY A 189 9.69 14.75 -41.88
C GLY A 189 10.39 15.84 -42.69
N PHE A 190 10.99 16.79 -41.97
CA PHE A 190 11.69 17.95 -42.51
C PHE A 190 12.79 17.50 -43.51
N GLN A 191 12.59 17.71 -44.81
CA GLN A 191 13.67 17.57 -45.79
C GLN A 191 14.34 18.93 -46.00
N PRO A 192 15.67 19.07 -45.77
CA PRO A 192 16.36 20.32 -46.03
C PRO A 192 16.54 20.50 -47.54
N GLY A 193 15.54 21.11 -48.20
CA GLY A 193 15.62 21.51 -49.59
C GLY A 193 16.51 22.73 -49.76
N THR A 194 17.77 22.53 -50.14
CA THR A 194 18.63 23.58 -50.70
C THR A 194 18.19 23.85 -52.14
N GLY A 195 17.21 24.73 -52.32
CA GLY A 195 16.79 25.24 -53.63
C GLY A 195 17.25 26.67 -53.83
N VAL A 196 18.24 26.87 -54.72
CA VAL A 196 18.69 28.19 -55.19
C VAL A 196 17.58 28.83 -56.03
N LYS A 197 17.28 30.11 -55.78
CA LYS A 197 16.34 30.90 -56.56
C LYS A 197 17.04 31.44 -57.82
N GLU A 198 16.46 31.16 -59.00
CA GLU A 198 16.61 32.00 -60.20
C GLU A 198 15.49 33.05 -60.24
#